data_AF-A0A024K6I9-F1
#
_entry.id   AF-A0A024K6I9-F1
#
_cell.length_a   1.000
_cell.length_b   1.000
_cell.length_c   1.000
_cell.angle_alpha   90.00
_cell.angle_beta   90.00
_cell.angle_gamma   90.00
#
_symmetry.space_group_name_H-M   'P 1'
#
loop_
_entity.id
_entity.type
_entity.pdbx_description
1 polymer ?
#
loop_
_entity_poly.entity_id
_entity_poly.type
_entity_poly.pdbx_seq_one_letter_code
_entity_poly.pdbx_strand_id
1 'polypeptide(L)'
;MSSAKSADGAATKGRPSGHRGWVVCDPAGYPYAWYRSDQATEPATAMALLEPDPLLRQQMTDAGWSVRVGSGVDLALGAELTKATA
;
A
#
# COMPACT_ATOMS: atom_id res chain seq x y z
N MET A 1 2.33 -1.72 39.54
CA MET A 1 1.18 -0.80 39.44
C MET A 1 1.47 0.19 38.33
N SER A 2 0.55 0.24 37.36
CA SER A 2 0.14 1.38 36.51
C SER A 2 1.17 2.20 35.71
N SER A 3 1.02 2.13 34.38
CA SER A 3 0.87 3.28 33.47
C SER A 3 0.05 2.78 32.26
N ALA A 4 -1.27 2.99 32.24
CA ALA A 4 -1.97 4.07 31.52
C ALA A 4 -1.65 4.07 30.01
N LYS A 5 -2.52 3.57 29.11
CA LYS A 5 -3.88 4.01 28.72
C LYS A 5 -3.85 4.91 27.47
N SER A 6 -4.69 4.48 26.52
CA SER A 6 -5.25 5.21 25.37
C SER A 6 -4.36 5.39 24.14
N ALA A 7 -4.62 4.54 23.14
CA ALA A 7 -4.85 5.04 21.80
C ALA A 7 -6.27 4.60 21.39
N ASP A 8 -7.12 5.61 21.43
CA ASP A 8 -8.47 5.72 20.92
C ASP A 8 -8.78 4.76 19.76
N GLY A 9 -9.72 3.85 20.00
CA GLY A 9 -10.35 3.05 18.98
C GLY A 9 -11.27 3.92 18.13
N ALA A 10 -10.69 4.65 17.19
CA ALA A 10 -11.46 5.19 16.09
C ALA A 10 -11.91 4.00 15.21
N ALA A 11 -13.11 3.50 15.48
CA ALA A 11 -13.80 2.57 14.62
C ALA A 11 -14.00 3.23 13.24
N THR A 12 -13.00 3.10 12.37
CA THR A 12 -13.10 3.49 10.97
C THR A 12 -14.22 2.64 10.39
N LYS A 13 -15.38 3.28 10.13
CA LYS A 13 -16.53 2.73 9.39
C LYS A 13 -16.00 1.69 8.41
N GLY A 14 -16.36 0.42 8.66
CA GLY A 14 -15.81 -0.72 7.94
C GLY A 14 -15.89 -0.49 6.44
N ARG A 15 -14.77 -0.06 5.84
CA ARG A 15 -14.63 0.04 4.39
C ARG A 15 -14.93 -1.37 3.86
N PRO A 16 -15.84 -1.52 2.88
CA PRO A 16 -16.22 -2.84 2.39
C PRO A 16 -14.97 -3.67 2.16
N SER A 17 -14.94 -4.87 2.74
CA SER A 17 -13.77 -5.75 2.80
C SER A 17 -13.15 -6.03 1.43
N GLY A 18 -13.94 -5.91 0.35
CA GLY A 18 -13.50 -6.07 -1.04
C GLY A 18 -12.51 -5.02 -1.55
N HIS A 19 -12.22 -3.97 -0.79
CA HIS A 19 -11.25 -2.94 -1.18
C HIS A 19 -9.97 -2.96 -0.34
N ARG A 20 -9.79 -3.88 0.61
CA ARG A 20 -8.53 -3.95 1.38
C ARG A 20 -7.45 -4.67 0.60
N GLY A 21 -6.23 -4.14 0.68
CA GLY A 21 -5.06 -4.75 0.10
C GLY A 21 -3.80 -3.92 0.32
N TRP A 22 -2.84 -4.11 -0.56
CA TRP A 22 -1.52 -3.51 -0.50
C TRP A 22 -1.34 -2.56 -1.66
N VAL A 23 -1.04 -1.31 -1.35
CA VAL A 23 -0.65 -0.31 -2.35
C VAL A 23 0.86 -0.29 -2.38
N VAL A 24 1.43 -0.58 -3.55
CA VAL A 24 2.84 -0.35 -3.81
C VAL A 24 2.98 1.10 -4.28
N CYS A 25 3.84 1.85 -3.60
CA CYS A 25 4.15 3.22 -3.93
C CYS A 25 5.53 3.32 -4.59
N ASP A 26 5.65 4.23 -5.56
CA ASP A 26 6.92 4.60 -6.16
C ASP A 26 7.83 5.36 -5.15
N PRO A 27 9.09 5.68 -5.52
CA PRO A 27 10.02 6.41 -4.65
C PRO A 27 9.54 7.81 -4.24
N ALA A 28 8.65 8.43 -5.01
CA ALA A 28 8.06 9.72 -4.67
C ALA A 28 6.83 9.58 -3.75
N GLY A 29 6.44 8.35 -3.41
CA GLY A 29 5.33 8.02 -2.52
C GLY A 29 3.98 7.92 -3.23
N TYR A 30 3.94 8.01 -4.56
CA TYR A 30 2.69 7.91 -5.32
C TYR A 30 2.26 6.45 -5.50
N PRO A 31 0.96 6.15 -5.37
CA PRO A 31 0.43 4.82 -5.67
C PRO A 31 0.78 4.39 -7.11
N TYR A 32 1.46 3.26 -7.24
CA TYR A 32 1.87 2.69 -8.53
C TYR A 32 1.06 1.44 -8.88
N ALA A 33 0.85 0.55 -7.91
CA ALA A 33 0.07 -0.66 -8.08
C ALA A 33 -0.76 -0.96 -6.82
N TRP A 34 -1.83 -1.74 -6.98
CA TRP A 34 -2.62 -2.25 -5.86
C TRP A 34 -2.93 -3.72 -6.04
N TYR A 35 -2.71 -4.49 -4.98
CA TYR A 35 -3.03 -5.92 -4.92
C TYR A 35 -4.04 -6.15 -3.80
N ARG A 36 -5.08 -6.92 -4.09
CA ARG A 36 -6.07 -7.30 -3.09
C ARG A 36 -5.44 -8.22 -2.04
N SER A 37 -5.99 -8.22 -0.83
CA SER A 37 -5.48 -9.06 0.28
C SER A 37 -5.59 -10.57 0.02
N ASP A 38 -6.45 -11.01 -0.90
CA ASP A 38 -6.56 -12.42 -1.33
C ASP A 38 -5.46 -12.82 -2.33
N GLN A 39 -4.83 -11.85 -3.01
CA GLN A 39 -3.68 -12.08 -3.89
C GLN A 39 -2.35 -11.97 -3.14
N ALA A 40 -2.28 -11.05 -2.18
CA ALA A 40 -1.10 -10.82 -1.34
C ALA A 40 -1.52 -10.76 0.13
N THR A 41 -1.23 -11.82 0.88
CA THR A 41 -1.50 -11.89 2.31
C THR A 41 -0.64 -10.90 3.10
N GLU A 42 0.57 -10.62 2.61
CA GLU A 42 1.58 -9.80 3.29
C GLU A 42 2.18 -8.75 2.34
N PRO A 43 2.74 -7.64 2.85
CA PRO A 43 3.30 -6.57 2.02
C PRO A 43 4.47 -7.04 1.16
N ALA A 44 5.27 -7.99 1.68
CA ALA A 44 6.36 -8.61 0.92
C ALA A 44 5.85 -9.38 -0.30
N THR A 45 4.68 -10.03 -0.20
CA THR A 45 4.02 -10.71 -1.33
C THR A 45 3.57 -9.69 -2.37
N ALA A 46 3.08 -8.52 -1.97
CA ALA A 46 2.70 -7.47 -2.91
C ALA A 46 3.90 -6.96 -3.73
N MET A 47 5.06 -6.74 -3.10
CA MET A 47 6.30 -6.45 -3.83
C MET A 47 6.74 -7.61 -4.74
N ALA A 48 6.53 -8.85 -4.31
CA ALA A 48 6.87 -10.03 -5.10
C ALA A 48 5.98 -10.24 -6.34
N LEU A 49 4.71 -9.83 -6.26
CA LEU A 49 3.79 -9.83 -7.40
C LEU A 49 4.13 -8.75 -8.41
N LEU A 50 4.71 -7.63 -7.97
CA LEU A 50 5.20 -6.57 -8.85
C LEU A 50 6.50 -6.96 -9.53
N GLU A 51 7.48 -7.44 -8.74
CA GLU A 51 8.79 -7.84 -9.23
C GLU A 51 9.19 -9.22 -8.67
N PRO A 52 9.04 -10.29 -9.48
CA PRO A 52 9.37 -11.66 -9.08
C PRO A 52 10.87 -11.88 -8.77
N ASP A 53 11.77 -11.13 -9.41
CA ASP A 53 13.21 -11.24 -9.17
C ASP A 53 13.58 -10.62 -7.80
N PRO A 54 14.17 -11.39 -6.86
CA PRO A 54 14.52 -10.88 -5.55
C PRO A 54 15.61 -9.79 -5.58
N LEU A 55 16.53 -9.82 -6.56
CA LEU A 55 17.57 -8.81 -6.68
C LEU A 55 16.99 -7.47 -7.16
N LEU A 56 16.13 -7.50 -8.18
CA LEU A 56 15.46 -6.29 -8.67
C LEU A 56 14.54 -5.70 -7.61
N ARG A 57 13.83 -6.54 -6.85
CA ARG A 57 12.98 -6.08 -5.73
C ARG A 57 13.77 -5.42 -4.61
N GLN A 58 14.96 -5.93 -4.30
CA GLN A 58 15.87 -5.28 -3.36
C GLN A 58 16.29 -3.92 -3.89
N GLN A 59 16.68 -3.82 -5.17
CA GLN A 59 17.03 -2.55 -5.81
C GLN A 59 15.88 -1.55 -5.79
N MET A 60 14.64 -1.99 -6.02
CA MET A 60 13.46 -1.13 -5.87
C MET A 60 13.31 -0.61 -4.43
N THR A 61 13.45 -1.48 -3.44
CA THR A 61 13.39 -1.08 -2.03
C THR A 61 14.49 -0.09 -1.68
N ASP A 62 15.72 -0.32 -2.14
CA ASP A 62 16.86 0.58 -1.95
C ASP A 62 16.65 1.93 -2.68
N ALA A 63 15.93 1.91 -3.80
CA ALA A 63 15.53 3.11 -4.54
C ALA A 63 14.36 3.87 -3.90
N GLY A 64 13.78 3.39 -2.80
CA GLY A 64 12.73 4.08 -2.04
C GLY A 64 11.30 3.61 -2.33
N TRP A 65 11.11 2.54 -3.10
CA TRP A 65 9.80 1.94 -3.26
C TRP A 65 9.28 1.40 -1.93
N SER A 66 7.97 1.50 -1.70
CA SER A 66 7.37 1.12 -0.42
C SER A 66 6.01 0.45 -0.60
N VAL A 67 5.55 -0.24 0.44
CA VAL A 67 4.21 -0.85 0.48
C VAL A 67 3.48 -0.38 1.72
N ARG A 68 2.22 0.00 1.54
CA ARG A 68 1.32 0.37 2.64
C ARG A 68 -0.02 -0.32 2.53
N VAL A 69 -0.71 -0.43 3.66
CA VAL A 69 -2.12 -0.83 3.67
C VAL A 69 -2.94 0.23 2.91
N GLY A 70 -3.80 -0.22 2.01
CA GLY A 70 -4.65 0.67 1.23
C GLY A 70 -5.70 -0.07 0.42
N SER A 71 -6.20 0.59 -0.62
CA SER A 71 -7.26 0.10 -1.49
C SER A 71 -7.06 0.49 -2.95
N GLY A 72 -7.80 -0.16 -3.85
CA GLY A 72 -7.79 0.21 -5.26
C GLY A 72 -8.28 1.65 -5.51
N VAL A 73 -9.01 2.24 -4.56
CA VAL A 73 -9.39 3.66 -4.61
C VAL A 73 -8.18 4.56 -4.42
N ASP A 74 -7.21 4.19 -3.57
CA ASP A 74 -5.98 4.96 -3.40
C ASP A 74 -5.18 5.03 -4.70
N LEU A 75 -5.14 3.92 -5.46
CA LEU A 75 -4.51 3.88 -6.78
C LEU A 75 -5.27 4.75 -7.80
N ALA A 76 -6.60 4.65 -7.84
CA ALA A 76 -7.41 5.46 -8.74
C ALA A 76 -7.29 6.96 -8.46
N LEU A 77 -7.31 7.37 -7.19
CA LEU A 77 -7.11 8.77 -6.80
C LEU A 77 -5.68 9.25 -7.09
N GLY A 78 -4.68 8.40 -6.86
CA GLY A 78 -3.30 8.67 -7.26
C GLY A 78 -3.19 8.94 -8.77
N ALA A 79 -3.86 8.12 -9.59
CA ALA A 79 -3.91 8.31 -11.04
C ALA A 79 -4.57 9.64 -11.46
N GLU A 80 -5.60 10.10 -10.75
CA GLU A 80 -6.20 11.42 -11.01
C GLU A 80 -5.29 12.59 -10.57
N LEU A 81 -4.47 12.41 -9.52
CA LEU A 81 -3.48 13.42 -9.11
C LEU A 81 -2.24 13.46 -10.02
N THR A 82 -1.89 12.33 -10.64
CA THR A 82 -0.79 12.23 -11.60
C THR A 82 -1.20 12.51 -13.04
N LYS A 83 -2.51 12.60 -13.34
CA LYS A 83 -2.97 13.29 -14.55
C LYS A 83 -2.54 14.74 -14.42
N ALA A 84 -1.39 15.06 -15.01
CA ALA A 84 -0.97 16.43 -15.22
C ALA A 84 -2.16 17.20 -15.77
N THR A 85 -2.59 18.25 -15.08
CA THR A 85 -3.29 19.36 -15.71
C THR A 85 -2.46 19.75 -16.94
N ALA A 86 -2.99 19.39 -18.11
CA ALA A 86 -2.43 19.74 -19.40
C ALA A 86 -2.50 21.26 -19.64
#